data_AF-A0A7S0ZYE1-F1
#
_entry.id   AF-A0A7S0ZYE1-F1
#
_cell.length_a   1.000
_cell.length_b   1.000
_cell.length_c   1.000
_cell.angle_alpha   90.00
_cell.angle_beta   90.00
_cell.angle_gamma   90.00
#
_symmetry.space_group_name_H-M   'P 1'
#
loop_
_entity.id
_entity.type
_entity.pdbx_description
1 polymer ?
#
loop_
_entity_poly.entity_id
_entity_poly.type
_entity_poly.pdbx_seq_one_letter_code
_entity_poly.pdbx_strand_id
1 'polypeptide(L)'
;HVQVCFPSLLSKYIHKVRFMAPKHLVREVLIIAVTVVPLTVGARAFLGQSDGISAAWDALNVSLGCGDVRHEMHFLAEMLTPMWRSMPQDSEGQVEIRSLRYMASRYFSQTSSLRLRGFDPAGFVEQFVWDKDEISKRVPSFASVDLSNSRFAFDDAVVYVAVLQDIIFGLSDDVLDRVFGQRGAANDDLSSSEVVQLLDKYVLYWMAGDAFDGECFHPPGQQSNLCFEVPMKKELQALVRAQVKALDYRRNHNLLKFGHSVMERTYSRNDAQAISADITKNFAWFYQSDCAQMKNRLVRLDVGRIGRVPLSKFYGASEFFGESEHYLDAQGVLDYAVSAREPYVVIPNYMLAASNCIVATSDYQICCANPCEGILGDIEQVVRASEATVNEMITIISDMLDVDTFEDKPLKLSDSLKDRLRAMGEMHEGQIRLHSRLFAQWLHYVFPRECPFPHKSGSINMVSAMEYTGVVEVQLEEKAHLLAAAAGMPDKRLDNEVLDWMNQWDDHEEFLAGYRSPSGFSFRHIILVVGGVLVVLIGAGGWRSQSQQRETISASSKSLWV
;
A
#
# COMPACT_ATOMS: atom_id res chain seq x y z
N HIS A 1 15.85 -22.70 28.10
CA HIS A 1 15.50 -22.09 29.40
C HIS A 1 14.53 -20.95 29.14
N VAL A 2 13.25 -21.12 29.49
CA VAL A 2 12.23 -20.07 29.33
C VAL A 2 12.42 -19.07 30.47
N GLN A 3 12.85 -17.86 30.13
CA GLN A 3 13.06 -16.78 31.08
C GLN A 3 11.71 -16.09 31.34
N VAL A 4 11.05 -16.48 32.43
CA VAL A 4 9.81 -15.86 32.89
C VAL A 4 10.15 -14.51 33.52
N CYS A 5 9.80 -13.41 32.85
CA CYS A 5 9.99 -12.06 33.36
C CYS A 5 8.82 -11.66 34.28
N PHE A 6 9.10 -11.48 35.57
CA PHE A 6 8.17 -10.91 36.54
C PHE A 6 8.01 -9.40 36.30
N PRO A 7 6.78 -8.86 36.20
CA PRO A 7 6.58 -7.41 36.25
C PRO A 7 6.84 -6.92 37.68
N SER A 8 7.82 -6.03 37.84
CA SER A 8 8.10 -5.30 39.07
C SER A 8 7.04 -4.20 39.30
N LEU A 9 5.83 -4.61 39.65
CA LEU A 9 4.75 -3.71 40.08
C LEU A 9 4.09 -4.27 41.34
N LEU A 10 4.86 -4.40 42.42
CA LEU A 10 4.34 -4.68 43.75
C LEU A 10 5.24 -4.07 44.83
N SER A 11 5.38 -2.74 44.77
CA SER A 11 5.80 -1.95 45.93
C SER A 11 5.20 -0.56 45.85
N LYS A 12 3.94 -0.46 46.27
CA LYS A 12 3.28 0.67 46.95
C LYS A 12 1.77 0.41 46.94
N TYR A 13 1.15 0.58 48.10
CA TYR A 13 -0.28 0.35 48.42
C TYR A 13 -0.69 -1.03 48.94
N ILE A 14 -0.24 -1.37 50.16
CA ILE A 14 -1.11 -2.08 51.12
C ILE A 14 -0.86 -1.48 52.52
N HIS A 15 -1.80 -0.65 53.00
CA HIS A 15 -2.01 -0.51 54.44
C HIS A 15 -3.51 -0.48 54.79
N LYS A 16 -3.90 -1.56 55.47
CA LYS A 16 -5.01 -1.71 56.44
C LYS A 16 -6.43 -1.41 55.95
N VAL A 17 -7.29 -2.44 55.89
CA VAL A 17 -8.35 -2.70 56.89
C VAL A 17 -8.72 -4.21 56.85
N ARG A 18 -8.90 -4.80 58.04
CA ARG A 18 -9.22 -6.22 58.31
C ARG A 18 -10.74 -6.49 58.28
N PHE A 19 -11.10 -7.64 57.70
CA PHE A 19 -12.12 -8.65 58.10
C PHE A 19 -13.29 -8.27 59.02
N MET A 20 -14.52 -8.59 58.58
CA MET A 20 -15.45 -9.54 59.26
C MET A 20 -16.72 -9.83 58.42
N ALA A 21 -17.06 -11.11 58.24
CA ALA A 21 -18.39 -11.64 57.87
C ALA A 21 -19.12 -12.09 59.19
N PRO A 22 -20.38 -12.62 59.24
CA PRO A 22 -21.32 -13.04 58.18
C PRO A 22 -22.86 -12.78 58.41
N LYS A 23 -23.65 -13.04 57.35
CA LYS A 23 -25.06 -13.56 57.23
C LYS A 23 -26.16 -13.27 58.28
N HIS A 24 -27.32 -12.77 57.83
CA HIS A 24 -28.71 -13.34 57.92
C HIS A 24 -29.74 -12.31 57.39
N LEU A 25 -30.48 -12.60 56.31
CA LEU A 25 -31.90 -13.02 56.24
C LEU A 25 -32.92 -11.93 56.68
N VAL A 26 -33.76 -11.44 55.74
CA VAL A 26 -35.24 -11.35 55.81
C VAL A 26 -35.80 -10.65 54.56
N ARG A 27 -36.86 -11.26 54.01
CA ARG A 27 -37.76 -10.80 52.93
C ARG A 27 -38.35 -9.42 53.21
N GLU A 28 -38.60 -8.62 52.18
CA GLU A 28 -39.94 -8.06 51.88
C GLU A 28 -40.07 -7.67 50.40
N VAL A 29 -41.31 -7.79 49.94
CA VAL A 29 -41.80 -7.68 48.56
C VAL A 29 -42.21 -6.24 48.29
N LEU A 30 -41.80 -5.66 47.16
CA LEU A 30 -42.61 -4.62 46.52
C LEU A 30 -42.51 -4.71 45.00
N ILE A 31 -43.65 -5.05 44.40
CA ILE A 31 -43.92 -5.06 42.98
C ILE A 31 -44.23 -3.61 42.57
N ILE A 32 -43.42 -3.03 41.69
CA ILE A 32 -43.86 -1.94 40.81
C ILE A 32 -43.42 -2.30 39.40
N ALA A 33 -44.40 -2.66 38.58
CA ALA A 33 -44.26 -2.86 37.16
C ALA A 33 -44.12 -1.48 36.48
N VAL A 34 -42.96 -1.21 35.88
CA VAL A 34 -42.84 -0.23 34.80
C VAL A 34 -42.35 -1.01 33.58
N THR A 35 -43.21 -1.05 32.58
CA THR A 35 -42.96 -1.62 31.26
C THR A 35 -41.80 -0.90 30.59
N VAL A 36 -40.61 -1.51 30.60
CA VAL A 36 -39.52 -1.17 29.68
C VAL A 36 -39.58 -2.18 28.54
N VAL A 37 -39.93 -1.68 27.35
CA VAL A 37 -39.83 -2.41 26.09
C VAL A 37 -38.34 -2.77 25.89
N PRO A 38 -37.96 -4.05 25.76
CA PRO A 38 -36.60 -4.38 25.38
C PRO A 38 -36.46 -4.11 23.88
N LEU A 39 -35.79 -3.00 23.54
CA LEU A 39 -35.05 -2.90 22.29
C LEU A 39 -33.92 -3.93 22.38
N THR A 40 -34.18 -5.14 21.89
CA THR A 40 -33.12 -6.12 21.61
C THR A 40 -32.35 -5.65 20.38
N VAL A 41 -31.44 -4.70 20.56
CA VAL A 41 -30.29 -4.55 19.67
C VAL A 41 -29.38 -5.74 19.96
N GLY A 42 -29.07 -6.51 18.92
CA GLY A 42 -28.32 -7.74 19.02
C GLY A 42 -26.88 -7.52 19.50
N ALA A 43 -26.67 -7.55 20.83
CA ALA A 43 -25.36 -7.74 21.43
C ALA A 43 -25.02 -9.24 21.39
N ARG A 44 -24.73 -9.78 20.20
CA ARG A 44 -24.11 -11.10 20.01
C ARG A 44 -23.09 -11.03 18.87
N ALA A 45 -21.99 -10.33 19.13
CA ALA A 45 -20.73 -10.41 18.38
C ALA A 45 -19.53 -9.78 19.14
N PHE A 46 -19.79 -8.90 20.11
CA PHE A 46 -18.75 -8.06 20.73
C PHE A 46 -17.75 -8.78 21.68
N LEU A 47 -18.11 -9.92 22.27
CA LEU A 47 -17.28 -10.57 23.31
C LEU A 47 -16.29 -11.63 22.78
N GLY A 48 -16.39 -12.05 21.52
CA GLY A 48 -15.42 -13.00 20.94
C GLY A 48 -14.19 -12.32 20.33
N GLN A 49 -14.35 -11.08 19.86
CA GLN A 49 -13.32 -10.36 19.11
C GLN A 49 -12.38 -9.54 20.03
N SER A 50 -12.87 -9.06 21.19
CA SER A 50 -11.99 -8.40 22.17
C SER A 50 -10.93 -9.36 22.72
N ASP A 51 -11.28 -10.63 22.89
CA ASP A 51 -10.38 -11.66 23.39
C ASP A 51 -9.30 -11.97 22.35
N GLY A 52 -9.65 -12.05 21.05
CA GLY A 52 -8.68 -12.24 19.95
C GLY A 52 -7.73 -11.06 19.76
N ILE A 53 -8.24 -9.83 19.83
CA ILE A 53 -7.43 -8.61 19.80
C ILE A 53 -6.46 -8.58 21.00
N SER A 54 -6.94 -8.88 22.22
CA SER A 54 -6.08 -8.98 23.41
C SER A 54 -5.02 -10.08 23.33
N ALA A 55 -5.35 -11.22 22.74
CA ALA A 55 -4.41 -12.32 22.54
C ALA A 55 -3.34 -12.00 21.47
N ALA A 56 -3.72 -11.30 20.40
CA ALA A 56 -2.78 -10.78 19.41
C ALA A 56 -1.81 -9.76 20.07
N TRP A 57 -2.33 -8.88 20.94
CA TRP A 57 -1.52 -7.93 21.71
C TRP A 57 -0.54 -8.61 22.67
N ASP A 58 -1.00 -9.59 23.45
CA ASP A 58 -0.16 -10.31 24.41
C ASP A 58 0.96 -11.10 23.71
N ALA A 59 0.71 -11.57 22.48
CA ALA A 59 1.70 -12.29 21.70
C ALA A 59 2.67 -11.37 20.94
N LEU A 60 2.23 -10.22 20.43
CA LEU A 60 3.14 -9.19 19.90
C LEU A 60 4.09 -8.71 21.00
N ASN A 61 3.62 -8.66 22.26
CA ASN A 61 4.45 -8.34 23.42
C ASN A 61 5.56 -9.38 23.71
N VAL A 62 5.35 -10.64 23.28
CA VAL A 62 6.36 -11.70 23.35
C VAL A 62 7.32 -11.65 22.15
N SER A 63 6.83 -11.30 20.96
CA SER A 63 7.60 -11.23 19.70
C SER A 63 8.52 -10.00 19.62
N LEU A 64 7.98 -8.81 19.94
CA LEU A 64 8.69 -7.52 19.83
C LEU A 64 9.73 -7.27 20.93
N GLY A 65 9.93 -8.23 21.84
CA GLY A 65 10.97 -8.22 22.85
C GLY A 65 10.92 -7.01 23.79
N CYS A 66 10.11 -7.06 24.86
CA CYS A 66 10.20 -6.19 26.04
C CYS A 66 10.32 -4.66 25.80
N GLY A 67 9.97 -4.16 24.61
CA GLY A 67 9.74 -2.73 24.35
C GLY A 67 8.40 -2.29 24.92
N ASP A 68 8.19 -0.98 25.09
CA ASP A 68 6.87 -0.47 25.47
C ASP A 68 5.94 -0.49 24.24
N VAL A 69 5.39 -1.67 23.95
CA VAL A 69 4.47 -1.94 22.83
C VAL A 69 3.33 -0.93 22.76
N ARG A 70 2.90 -0.36 23.90
CA ARG A 70 1.87 0.69 23.93
C ARG A 70 2.30 1.98 23.22
N HIS A 71 3.58 2.35 23.27
CA HIS A 71 4.09 3.52 22.55
C HIS A 71 4.14 3.27 21.04
N GLU A 72 4.56 2.09 20.61
CA GLU A 72 4.61 1.73 19.18
C GLU A 72 3.20 1.67 18.59
N MET A 73 2.22 1.16 19.34
CA MET A 73 0.81 1.15 18.93
C MET A 73 0.19 2.54 18.84
N HIS A 74 0.46 3.43 19.81
CA HIS A 74 -0.05 4.80 19.74
C HIS A 74 0.48 5.51 18.51
N PHE A 75 1.77 5.30 18.21
CA PHE A 75 2.40 5.85 17.01
C PHE A 75 1.73 5.30 15.73
N LEU A 76 1.49 3.98 15.65
CA LEU A 76 0.77 3.37 14.53
C LEU A 76 -0.64 3.96 14.36
N ALA A 77 -1.39 4.10 15.45
CA ALA A 77 -2.73 4.68 15.42
C ALA A 77 -2.70 6.14 14.95
N GLU A 78 -1.75 6.95 15.41
CA GLU A 78 -1.59 8.33 14.91
C GLU A 78 -1.33 8.36 13.40
N MET A 79 -0.42 7.51 12.90
CA MET A 79 -0.08 7.46 11.48
C MET A 79 -1.24 6.96 10.61
N LEU A 80 -2.05 6.02 11.10
CA LEU A 80 -3.19 5.47 10.34
C LEU A 80 -4.43 6.36 10.40
N THR A 81 -4.54 7.27 11.36
CA THR A 81 -5.74 8.08 11.57
C THR A 81 -6.17 8.90 10.35
N PRO A 82 -5.28 9.62 9.63
CA PRO A 82 -5.66 10.38 8.43
C PRO A 82 -6.23 9.48 7.34
N MET A 83 -5.54 8.37 7.04
CA MET A 83 -6.00 7.37 6.06
C MET A 83 -7.33 6.74 6.48
N TRP A 84 -7.52 6.41 7.76
CA TRP A 84 -8.77 5.81 8.24
C TRP A 84 -9.97 6.74 8.00
N ARG A 85 -9.82 8.03 8.31
CA ARG A 85 -10.88 9.04 8.17
C ARG A 85 -11.27 9.30 6.72
N SER A 86 -10.36 9.09 5.77
CA SER A 86 -10.62 9.20 4.34
C SER A 86 -11.10 7.88 3.72
N MET A 87 -11.10 6.75 4.43
CA MET A 87 -11.54 5.48 3.84
C MET A 87 -13.08 5.42 3.70
N PRO A 88 -13.59 4.72 2.67
CA PRO A 88 -15.01 4.39 2.58
C PRO A 88 -15.38 3.45 3.72
N GLN A 89 -16.17 3.96 4.66
CA GLN A 89 -16.66 3.22 5.82
C GLN A 89 -18.15 2.91 5.64
N ASP A 90 -18.61 1.82 6.26
CA ASP A 90 -20.03 1.53 6.37
C ASP A 90 -20.70 2.34 7.49
N SER A 91 -21.99 2.06 7.73
CA SER A 91 -22.78 2.77 8.74
C SER A 91 -22.30 2.54 10.18
N GLU A 92 -21.47 1.52 10.41
CA GLU A 92 -20.88 1.20 11.71
C GLU A 92 -19.45 1.74 11.84
N GLY A 93 -18.95 2.46 10.83
CA GLY A 93 -17.59 2.98 10.80
C GLY A 93 -16.55 1.91 10.46
N GLN A 94 -16.96 0.81 9.83
CA GLN A 94 -16.08 -0.32 9.50
C GLN A 94 -15.71 -0.32 8.01
N VAL A 95 -14.54 -0.89 7.69
CA VAL A 95 -14.02 -1.01 6.32
C VAL A 95 -13.95 -2.47 5.87
N GLU A 96 -13.92 -2.71 4.57
CA GLU A 96 -13.67 -4.06 4.03
C GLU A 96 -12.18 -4.39 3.90
N ILE A 97 -11.87 -5.67 3.66
CA ILE A 97 -10.48 -6.17 3.55
C ILE A 97 -9.67 -5.46 2.46
N ARG A 98 -10.30 -5.00 1.37
CA ARG A 98 -9.62 -4.24 0.31
C ARG A 98 -9.09 -2.92 0.85
N SER A 99 -9.93 -2.15 1.55
CA SER A 99 -9.53 -0.89 2.18
C SER A 99 -8.44 -1.12 3.23
N LEU A 100 -8.56 -2.20 4.02
CA LEU A 100 -7.56 -2.57 5.02
C LEU A 100 -6.18 -2.83 4.40
N ARG A 101 -6.14 -3.62 3.31
CA ARG A 101 -4.92 -3.90 2.55
C ARG A 101 -4.36 -2.65 1.90
N TYR A 102 -5.21 -1.83 1.30
CA TYR A 102 -4.81 -0.59 0.67
C TYR A 102 -4.17 0.37 1.69
N MET A 103 -4.77 0.53 2.88
CA MET A 103 -4.19 1.30 3.97
C MET A 103 -2.82 0.75 4.43
N ALA A 104 -2.71 -0.56 4.61
CA ALA A 104 -1.45 -1.19 4.99
C ALA A 104 -0.37 -0.96 3.92
N SER A 105 -0.70 -1.13 2.64
CA SER A 105 0.21 -0.86 1.52
C SER A 105 0.73 0.56 1.55
N ARG A 106 -0.16 1.54 1.76
CA ARG A 106 0.20 2.96 1.83
C ARG A 106 1.06 3.28 3.05
N TYR A 107 0.73 2.72 4.21
CA TYR A 107 1.53 2.85 5.42
C TYR A 107 2.99 2.43 5.17
N PHE A 108 3.20 1.20 4.67
CA PHE A 108 4.56 0.68 4.42
C PHE A 108 5.30 1.45 3.31
N SER A 109 4.58 1.92 2.29
CA SER A 109 5.14 2.79 1.24
C SER A 109 5.60 4.13 1.82
N GLN A 110 4.86 4.72 2.76
CA GLN A 110 5.16 6.04 3.35
C GLN A 110 6.27 5.97 4.40
N THR A 111 6.26 4.97 5.28
CA THR A 111 7.17 4.92 6.43
C THR A 111 8.51 4.28 6.11
N SER A 112 8.53 3.37 5.13
CA SER A 112 9.68 2.47 4.91
C SER A 112 9.94 2.16 3.44
N SER A 113 9.31 2.88 2.49
CA SER A 113 9.38 2.61 1.04
C SER A 113 9.23 1.13 0.68
N LEU A 114 8.41 0.43 1.46
CA LEU A 114 8.16 -0.99 1.33
C LEU A 114 6.93 -1.22 0.46
N ARG A 115 7.08 -2.04 -0.59
CA ARG A 115 5.98 -2.58 -1.38
C ARG A 115 5.72 -4.02 -0.94
N LEU A 116 4.54 -4.28 -0.38
CA LEU A 116 4.14 -5.64 -0.01
C LEU A 116 3.65 -6.40 -1.24
N ARG A 117 4.13 -7.63 -1.43
CA ARG A 117 3.66 -8.45 -2.56
C ARG A 117 2.18 -8.81 -2.39
N GLY A 118 1.40 -8.68 -3.45
CA GLY A 118 -0.05 -8.96 -3.41
C GLY A 118 -0.91 -7.84 -2.83
N PHE A 119 -0.33 -6.70 -2.46
CA PHE A 119 -1.06 -5.51 -1.99
C PHE A 119 -1.16 -4.42 -3.06
N ASP A 120 -0.39 -4.58 -4.16
CA ASP A 120 -0.38 -3.62 -5.25
C ASP A 120 -1.75 -3.57 -5.96
N PRO A 121 -2.40 -2.41 -6.04
CA PRO A 121 -3.67 -2.27 -6.73
C PRO A 121 -3.56 -2.44 -8.25
N ALA A 122 -2.43 -2.11 -8.87
CA ALA A 122 -2.22 -2.19 -10.32
C ALA A 122 -1.65 -3.55 -10.77
N GLY A 123 -1.02 -4.29 -9.85
CA GLY A 123 -0.31 -5.53 -10.16
C GLY A 123 -1.22 -6.73 -10.46
N PHE A 124 -0.80 -7.55 -11.43
CA PHE A 124 -1.28 -8.93 -11.57
C PHE A 124 -0.59 -9.79 -10.52
N VAL A 125 -1.27 -10.18 -9.44
CA VAL A 125 -0.68 -11.11 -8.45
C VAL A 125 -1.53 -12.35 -8.33
N GLU A 126 -1.12 -13.42 -9.03
CA GLU A 126 -1.71 -14.76 -8.93
C GLU A 126 -1.43 -15.46 -7.58
N GLN A 127 -0.59 -14.88 -6.72
CA GLN A 127 -0.21 -15.49 -5.44
C GLN A 127 -0.41 -14.51 -4.28
N PHE A 128 -1.50 -14.70 -3.53
CA PHE A 128 -1.74 -14.00 -2.28
C PHE A 128 -0.74 -14.49 -1.21
N VAL A 129 0.38 -13.80 -1.04
CA VAL A 129 1.44 -14.16 -0.06
C VAL A 129 0.97 -13.94 1.39
N TRP A 130 0.03 -13.03 1.60
CA TRP A 130 -0.45 -12.62 2.92
C TRP A 130 -1.91 -13.04 3.16
N ASP A 131 -2.21 -14.31 2.92
CA ASP A 131 -3.47 -14.90 3.37
C ASP A 131 -3.42 -15.16 4.89
N LYS A 132 -4.58 -15.26 5.54
CA LYS A 132 -4.73 -15.55 6.96
C LYS A 132 -3.89 -16.74 7.37
N ASP A 133 -3.87 -17.81 6.58
CA ASP A 133 -3.12 -19.03 6.88
C ASP A 133 -1.60 -18.80 6.90
N GLU A 134 -1.06 -18.01 5.95
CA GLU A 134 0.37 -17.68 5.92
C GLU A 134 0.77 -16.75 7.08
N ILE A 135 -0.05 -15.73 7.36
CA ILE A 135 0.19 -14.83 8.49
C ILE A 135 0.12 -15.62 9.82
N SER A 136 -0.86 -16.52 9.94
CA SER A 136 -1.05 -17.35 11.15
C SER A 136 0.08 -18.37 11.36
N LYS A 137 0.73 -18.87 10.29
CA LYS A 137 1.91 -19.73 10.42
C LYS A 137 3.08 -19.00 11.08
N ARG A 138 3.28 -17.73 10.74
CA ARG A 138 4.40 -16.91 11.20
C ARG A 138 4.12 -16.25 12.55
N VAL A 139 2.87 -15.85 12.77
CA VAL A 139 2.39 -15.26 14.02
C VAL A 139 1.18 -16.08 14.50
N PRO A 140 1.40 -17.17 15.25
CA PRO A 140 0.33 -18.10 15.68
C PRO A 140 -0.82 -17.44 16.44
N SER A 141 -0.56 -16.36 17.15
CA SER A 141 -1.58 -15.56 17.84
C SER A 141 -2.52 -14.83 16.88
N PHE A 142 -2.07 -14.54 15.66
CA PHE A 142 -2.87 -13.93 14.61
C PHE A 142 -3.92 -14.90 14.06
N ALA A 143 -3.81 -16.21 14.31
CA ALA A 143 -4.86 -17.18 13.96
C ALA A 143 -6.22 -16.84 14.60
N SER A 144 -6.20 -16.13 15.74
CA SER A 144 -7.39 -15.66 16.44
C SER A 144 -8.02 -14.40 15.83
N VAL A 145 -7.27 -13.65 15.00
CA VAL A 145 -7.80 -12.50 14.27
C VAL A 145 -8.61 -13.03 13.10
N ASP A 146 -9.92 -12.82 13.16
CA ASP A 146 -10.79 -13.31 12.11
C ASP A 146 -10.75 -12.42 10.86
N LEU A 147 -9.75 -12.61 10.01
CA LEU A 147 -9.71 -11.99 8.69
C LEU A 147 -10.81 -12.50 7.74
N SER A 148 -11.62 -13.50 8.13
CA SER A 148 -12.81 -13.90 7.38
C SER A 148 -13.99 -12.96 7.60
N ASN A 149 -13.93 -12.09 8.62
CA ASN A 149 -14.86 -10.99 8.73
C ASN A 149 -14.73 -10.08 7.51
N SER A 150 -15.85 -9.79 6.87
CA SER A 150 -15.90 -8.84 5.74
C SER A 150 -15.80 -7.37 6.19
N ARG A 151 -15.69 -7.11 7.50
CA ARG A 151 -15.73 -5.79 8.11
C ARG A 151 -14.73 -5.65 9.25
N PHE A 152 -14.01 -4.55 9.27
CA PHE A 152 -12.92 -4.27 10.21
C PHE A 152 -13.10 -2.89 10.82
N ALA A 153 -12.88 -2.77 12.13
CA ALA A 153 -12.83 -1.50 12.85
C ALA A 153 -11.40 -0.91 12.83
N PHE A 154 -11.25 0.31 13.34
CA PHE A 154 -9.95 0.99 13.35
C PHE A 154 -8.89 0.21 14.15
N ASP A 155 -9.27 -0.35 15.30
CA ASP A 155 -8.37 -1.15 16.12
C ASP A 155 -7.87 -2.40 15.38
N ASP A 156 -8.74 -3.03 14.57
CA ASP A 156 -8.33 -4.16 13.72
C ASP A 156 -7.28 -3.72 12.69
N ALA A 157 -7.36 -2.51 12.15
CA ALA A 157 -6.36 -1.96 11.23
C ALA A 157 -5.01 -1.70 11.90
N VAL A 158 -5.02 -1.18 13.13
CA VAL A 158 -3.79 -0.99 13.90
C VAL A 158 -3.14 -2.34 14.21
N VAL A 159 -3.92 -3.35 14.63
CA VAL A 159 -3.42 -4.73 14.83
C VAL A 159 -2.85 -5.29 13.53
N TYR A 160 -3.58 -5.15 12.42
CA TYR A 160 -3.19 -5.70 11.14
C TYR A 160 -1.83 -5.17 10.68
N VAL A 161 -1.65 -3.85 10.74
CA VAL A 161 -0.38 -3.21 10.38
C VAL A 161 0.73 -3.58 11.36
N ALA A 162 0.46 -3.65 12.67
CA ALA A 162 1.44 -4.05 13.67
C ALA A 162 1.96 -5.49 13.44
N VAL A 163 1.06 -6.41 13.07
CA VAL A 163 1.42 -7.80 12.78
C VAL A 163 2.24 -7.90 11.51
N LEU A 164 1.86 -7.18 10.45
CA LEU A 164 2.69 -7.11 9.24
C LEU A 164 4.07 -6.53 9.55
N GLN A 165 4.14 -5.49 10.39
CA GLN A 165 5.38 -4.87 10.81
C GLN A 165 6.27 -5.86 11.57
N ASP A 166 5.69 -6.66 12.45
CA ASP A 166 6.39 -7.74 13.17
C ASP A 166 6.85 -8.85 12.22
N ILE A 167 6.08 -9.22 11.20
CA ILE A 167 6.52 -10.24 10.23
C ILE A 167 7.66 -9.72 9.35
N ILE A 168 7.57 -8.47 8.89
CA ILE A 168 8.53 -7.88 7.95
C ILE A 168 9.84 -7.51 8.65
N PHE A 169 9.74 -6.89 9.83
CA PHE A 169 10.91 -6.41 10.57
C PHE A 169 11.31 -7.29 11.75
N GLY A 170 10.48 -8.27 12.09
CA GLY A 170 10.83 -9.27 13.08
C GLY A 170 11.94 -10.18 12.59
N LEU A 171 12.23 -11.17 13.42
CA LEU A 171 13.37 -12.06 13.27
C LEU A 171 13.14 -13.05 12.12
N SER A 172 13.30 -12.60 10.87
CA SER A 172 13.51 -13.51 9.73
C SER A 172 14.88 -14.13 9.91
N ASP A 173 14.90 -15.22 10.67
CA ASP A 173 16.11 -15.98 11.00
C ASP A 173 16.67 -16.68 9.76
N ASP A 174 15.88 -16.98 8.74
CA ASP A 174 16.29 -17.84 7.62
C ASP A 174 17.59 -17.40 6.94
N VAL A 175 17.74 -16.09 6.68
CA VAL A 175 18.97 -15.55 6.08
C VAL A 175 20.12 -15.57 7.07
N LEU A 176 19.88 -15.16 8.33
CA LEU A 176 20.91 -15.21 9.37
C LEU A 176 21.38 -16.64 9.63
N ASP A 177 20.46 -17.60 9.73
CA ASP A 177 20.68 -19.03 9.92
C ASP A 177 21.53 -19.60 8.79
N ARG A 178 21.25 -19.19 7.54
CA ARG A 178 22.10 -19.52 6.39
C ARG A 178 23.52 -18.99 6.59
N VAL A 179 23.70 -17.72 6.95
CA VAL A 179 25.04 -17.13 7.09
C VAL A 179 25.80 -17.69 8.31
N PHE A 180 25.13 -17.92 9.44
CA PHE A 180 25.69 -18.58 10.61
C PHE A 180 26.04 -20.04 10.31
N GLY A 181 25.20 -20.77 9.59
CA GLY A 181 25.43 -22.15 9.17
C GLY A 181 26.69 -22.31 8.30
N GLN A 182 26.96 -21.35 7.42
CA GLN A 182 28.18 -21.31 6.60
C GLN A 182 29.46 -21.09 7.42
N ARG A 183 29.38 -20.58 8.65
CA ARG A 183 30.53 -20.34 9.53
C ARG A 183 30.99 -21.61 10.26
N GLY A 184 30.17 -22.66 10.32
CA GLY A 184 30.51 -23.94 10.97
C GLY A 184 30.63 -23.91 12.51
N ALA A 185 30.53 -22.73 13.14
CA ALA A 185 30.53 -22.55 14.60
C ALA A 185 29.26 -21.77 15.01
N ALA A 186 28.23 -22.50 15.43
CA ALA A 186 26.88 -21.97 15.61
C ALA A 186 26.65 -21.21 16.94
N ASN A 187 27.57 -21.29 17.91
CA ASN A 187 27.31 -20.89 19.30
C ASN A 187 28.41 -20.03 19.96
N ASP A 188 29.39 -19.54 19.21
CA ASP A 188 30.45 -18.70 19.78
C ASP A 188 30.09 -17.21 19.64
N ASP A 189 30.25 -16.49 20.75
CA ASP A 189 30.29 -15.03 20.81
C ASP A 189 31.23 -14.47 19.72
N LEU A 190 30.71 -13.59 18.88
CA LEU A 190 31.44 -13.01 17.74
C LEU A 190 32.30 -11.85 18.20
N SER A 191 33.53 -11.75 17.72
CA SER A 191 34.29 -10.50 17.78
C SER A 191 33.68 -9.43 16.85
N SER A 192 34.10 -8.19 17.03
CA SER A 192 33.65 -7.06 16.18
C SER A 192 33.93 -7.27 14.69
N SER A 193 35.06 -7.88 14.33
CA SER A 193 35.39 -8.16 12.94
C SER A 193 34.53 -9.28 12.35
N GLU A 194 34.21 -10.29 13.16
CA GLU A 194 33.41 -11.44 12.76
C GLU A 194 31.94 -11.06 12.57
N VAL A 195 31.35 -10.26 13.46
CA VAL A 195 29.97 -9.81 13.30
C VAL A 195 29.80 -8.92 12.07
N VAL A 196 30.79 -8.07 11.76
CA VAL A 196 30.78 -7.25 10.54
C VAL A 196 30.86 -8.13 9.29
N GLN A 197 31.76 -9.10 9.25
CA GLN A 197 31.88 -10.01 8.10
C GLN A 197 30.62 -10.87 7.90
N LEU A 198 30.02 -11.33 9.01
CA LEU A 198 28.76 -12.05 8.99
C LEU A 198 27.64 -11.16 8.41
N LEU A 199 27.51 -9.93 8.91
CA LEU A 199 26.46 -9.02 8.49
C LEU A 199 26.66 -8.48 7.06
N ASP A 200 27.91 -8.34 6.61
CA ASP A 200 28.24 -8.02 5.21
C ASP A 200 27.67 -9.10 4.28
N LYS A 201 27.80 -10.39 4.63
CA LYS A 201 27.19 -11.49 3.86
C LYS A 201 25.67 -11.51 4.01
N TYR A 202 25.15 -11.28 5.21
CA TYR A 202 23.72 -11.23 5.48
C TYR A 202 23.02 -10.24 4.56
N VAL A 203 23.52 -9.01 4.44
CA VAL A 203 22.90 -7.96 3.61
C VAL A 203 22.82 -8.41 2.14
N LEU A 204 23.85 -9.07 1.62
CA LEU A 204 23.86 -9.52 0.22
C LEU A 204 22.88 -10.68 -0.03
N TYR A 205 22.82 -11.66 0.87
CA TYR A 205 21.81 -12.73 0.79
C TYR A 205 20.40 -12.22 1.03
N TRP A 206 20.22 -11.21 1.89
CA TRP A 206 18.92 -10.60 2.13
C TRP A 206 18.41 -9.80 0.92
N MET A 207 19.30 -9.10 0.20
CA MET A 207 18.95 -8.31 -0.98
C MET A 207 18.54 -9.18 -2.19
N ALA A 208 19.29 -10.25 -2.45
CA ALA A 208 19.20 -11.01 -3.70
C ALA A 208 18.77 -12.48 -3.51
N GLY A 209 18.64 -12.96 -2.27
CA GLY A 209 18.26 -14.35 -1.98
C GLY A 209 19.20 -15.36 -2.65
N ASP A 210 18.62 -16.27 -3.42
CA ASP A 210 19.35 -17.30 -4.16
C ASP A 210 20.02 -16.80 -5.44
N ALA A 211 19.70 -15.58 -5.89
CA ALA A 211 20.41 -14.95 -7.00
C ALA A 211 21.85 -14.56 -6.62
N PHE A 212 22.19 -14.51 -5.32
CA PHE A 212 23.56 -14.26 -4.86
C PHE A 212 24.33 -15.57 -4.63
N ASP A 213 25.41 -15.77 -5.37
CA ASP A 213 26.26 -16.97 -5.27
C ASP A 213 27.39 -16.83 -4.22
N GLY A 214 27.56 -15.65 -3.64
CA GLY A 214 28.65 -15.29 -2.75
C GLY A 214 29.63 -14.27 -3.33
N GLU A 215 29.61 -14.04 -4.64
CA GLU A 215 30.46 -13.07 -5.34
C GLU A 215 29.64 -12.01 -6.07
N CYS A 216 28.62 -12.41 -6.83
CA CYS A 216 27.80 -11.54 -7.68
C CYS A 216 26.34 -12.00 -7.75
N PHE A 217 25.50 -11.19 -8.43
CA PHE A 217 24.09 -11.49 -8.63
C PHE A 217 23.87 -12.14 -10.01
N HIS A 218 23.14 -13.26 -10.04
CA HIS A 218 22.75 -13.98 -11.25
C HIS A 218 21.23 -13.91 -11.42
N PRO A 219 20.70 -13.18 -12.40
CA PRO A 219 19.27 -13.15 -12.66
C PRO A 219 18.80 -14.51 -13.20
N PRO A 220 17.53 -14.86 -13.07
CA PRO A 220 17.01 -16.12 -13.58
C PRO A 220 16.85 -16.11 -15.11
N GLY A 221 16.52 -17.28 -15.67
CA GLY A 221 16.11 -17.39 -17.07
C GLY A 221 17.23 -17.17 -18.08
N GLN A 222 16.98 -16.37 -19.12
CA GLN A 222 17.89 -16.23 -20.26
C GLN A 222 19.24 -15.58 -19.91
N GLN A 223 19.31 -14.88 -18.77
CA GLN A 223 20.50 -14.17 -18.31
C GLN A 223 21.19 -14.86 -17.11
N SER A 224 20.86 -16.13 -16.81
CA SER A 224 21.39 -16.86 -15.64
C SER A 224 22.88 -17.14 -15.61
N ASN A 225 23.57 -16.93 -16.73
CA ASN A 225 25.03 -17.09 -16.80
C ASN A 225 25.76 -15.75 -16.62
N LEU A 226 25.03 -14.64 -16.46
CA LEU A 226 25.60 -13.31 -16.29
C LEU A 226 25.79 -13.01 -14.81
N CYS A 227 26.98 -12.55 -14.49
CA CYS A 227 27.40 -12.17 -13.15
C CYS A 227 27.34 -10.65 -13.03
N PHE A 228 26.30 -10.13 -12.39
CA PHE A 228 26.13 -8.70 -12.16
C PHE A 228 26.86 -8.27 -10.90
N GLU A 229 27.73 -7.26 -11.04
CA GLU A 229 28.44 -6.71 -9.89
C GLU A 229 27.45 -6.18 -8.85
N VAL A 230 27.75 -6.43 -7.58
CA VAL A 230 26.93 -5.94 -6.47
C VAL A 230 26.92 -4.41 -6.47
N PRO A 231 25.77 -3.76 -6.71
CA PRO A 231 25.67 -2.30 -6.69
C PRO A 231 25.96 -1.79 -5.28
N MET A 232 26.64 -0.65 -5.20
CA MET A 232 26.92 0.04 -3.93
C MET A 232 27.62 -0.81 -2.86
N LYS A 233 28.42 -1.82 -3.26
CA LYS A 233 29.03 -2.78 -2.33
C LYS A 233 29.79 -2.11 -1.18
N LYS A 234 30.50 -1.00 -1.44
CA LYS A 234 31.28 -0.28 -0.41
C LYS A 234 30.38 0.44 0.58
N GLU A 235 29.31 1.04 0.09
CA GLU A 235 28.32 1.79 0.86
C GLU A 235 27.48 0.83 1.73
N LEU A 236 27.12 -0.35 1.21
CA LEU A 236 26.47 -1.42 1.98
C LEU A 236 27.35 -1.89 3.16
N GLN A 237 28.64 -2.13 2.91
CA GLN A 237 29.58 -2.48 3.99
C GLN A 237 29.75 -1.34 5.01
N ALA A 238 29.68 -0.09 4.56
CA ALA A 238 29.71 1.06 5.46
C ALA A 238 28.44 1.14 6.32
N LEU A 239 27.27 0.84 5.75
CA LEU A 239 26.00 0.75 6.47
C LEU A 239 26.07 -0.32 7.57
N VAL A 240 26.54 -1.53 7.24
CA VAL A 240 26.71 -2.62 8.22
C VAL A 240 27.58 -2.17 9.39
N ARG A 241 28.76 -1.59 9.11
CA ARG A 241 29.67 -1.08 10.14
C ARG A 241 29.04 0.03 10.98
N ALA A 242 28.21 0.89 10.38
CA ALA A 242 27.50 1.94 11.09
C ALA A 242 26.47 1.36 12.07
N GLN A 243 25.73 0.33 11.67
CA GLN A 243 24.72 -0.31 12.53
C GLN A 243 25.35 -1.08 13.71
N VAL A 244 26.47 -1.77 13.49
CA VAL A 244 27.26 -2.39 14.58
C VAL A 244 27.70 -1.32 15.59
N LYS A 245 28.21 -0.18 15.10
CA LYS A 245 28.59 0.95 15.97
C LYS A 245 27.39 1.59 16.69
N ALA A 246 26.22 1.63 16.06
CA ALA A 246 25.00 2.14 16.67
C ALA A 246 24.55 1.27 17.85
N LEU A 247 24.61 -0.06 17.71
CA LEU A 247 24.37 -0.98 18.83
C LEU A 247 25.35 -0.75 19.98
N ASP A 248 26.63 -0.63 19.66
CA ASP A 248 27.69 -0.33 20.62
C ASP A 248 27.44 0.98 21.39
N TYR A 249 27.00 2.02 20.68
CA TYR A 249 26.65 3.30 21.29
C TYR A 249 25.47 3.15 22.26
N ARG A 250 24.40 2.43 21.87
CA ARG A 250 23.24 2.14 22.75
C ARG A 250 23.65 1.39 24.02
N ARG A 251 24.51 0.37 23.89
CA ARG A 251 25.04 -0.40 25.04
C ARG A 251 25.80 0.49 26.03
N ASN A 252 26.63 1.40 25.54
CA ASN A 252 27.42 2.30 26.40
C ASN A 252 26.57 3.37 27.07
N HIS A 253 25.48 3.81 26.44
CA HIS A 253 24.59 4.82 27.03
C HIS A 253 23.70 4.27 28.15
N ASN A 254 23.42 2.97 28.15
CA ASN A 254 22.59 2.32 29.17
C ASN A 254 23.37 1.81 30.38
N LEU A 255 24.70 1.73 30.30
CA LEU A 255 25.55 1.35 31.42
C LEU A 255 26.01 2.59 32.19
N LEU A 256 25.59 2.70 33.46
CA LEU A 256 26.18 3.64 34.42
C LEU A 256 27.70 3.50 34.34
N LYS A 257 28.39 4.60 34.02
CA LYS A 257 29.85 4.70 33.86
C LYS A 257 30.61 4.17 35.09
N PHE A 258 30.81 2.86 35.18
CA PHE A 258 31.69 2.24 36.16
C PHE A 258 32.54 1.18 35.47
N GLY A 259 33.83 1.48 35.37
CA GLY A 259 34.87 0.51 35.03
C GLY A 259 35.25 0.47 33.55
N HIS A 260 36.42 1.04 33.25
CA HIS A 260 37.16 0.73 32.03
C HIS A 260 37.51 -0.76 32.00
N SER A 261 36.63 -1.56 31.41
CA SER A 261 37.02 -2.83 30.82
C SER A 261 36.95 -2.66 29.32
N VAL A 262 38.10 -2.44 28.70
CA VAL A 262 38.31 -2.64 27.26
C VAL A 262 38.34 -4.15 27.02
N MET A 263 37.27 -4.85 27.41
CA MET A 263 37.08 -6.22 26.94
C MET A 263 36.73 -6.15 25.46
N GLU A 264 37.33 -7.03 24.69
CA GLU A 264 36.97 -7.26 23.30
C GLU A 264 35.45 -7.50 23.26
N ARG A 265 34.73 -6.58 22.62
CA ARG A 265 33.27 -6.61 22.62
C ARG A 265 32.83 -7.82 21.84
N THR A 266 32.09 -8.69 22.52
CA THR A 266 31.46 -9.84 21.90
C THR A 266 30.03 -9.52 21.48
N TYR A 267 29.60 -10.18 20.42
CA TYR A 267 28.26 -10.07 19.85
C TYR A 267 27.64 -11.46 19.79
N SER A 268 26.49 -11.59 20.41
CA SER A 268 25.67 -12.80 20.37
C SER A 268 24.90 -12.89 19.06
N ARG A 269 24.28 -14.04 18.79
CA ARG A 269 23.31 -14.18 17.69
C ARG A 269 22.15 -13.19 17.81
N ASN A 270 21.67 -12.92 19.02
CA ASN A 270 20.62 -11.94 19.28
C ASN A 270 21.06 -10.52 18.92
N ASP A 271 22.35 -10.20 19.05
CA ASP A 271 22.88 -8.90 18.62
C ASP A 271 22.89 -8.78 17.10
N ALA A 272 23.31 -9.83 16.39
CA ALA A 272 23.27 -9.88 14.93
C ALA A 272 21.83 -9.73 14.41
N GLN A 273 20.87 -10.40 15.05
CA GLN A 273 19.43 -10.27 14.81
C GLN A 273 18.90 -8.85 15.06
N ALA A 274 19.29 -8.21 16.16
CA ALA A 274 18.87 -6.83 16.42
C ALA A 274 19.43 -5.86 15.37
N ILE A 275 20.68 -6.07 14.96
CA ILE A 275 21.33 -5.25 13.92
C ILE A 275 20.68 -5.48 12.56
N SER A 276 20.36 -6.73 12.18
CA SER A 276 19.71 -7.02 10.91
C SER A 276 18.31 -6.39 10.82
N ALA A 277 17.53 -6.43 11.89
CA ALA A 277 16.24 -5.74 11.96
C ALA A 277 16.39 -4.23 11.79
N ASP A 278 17.40 -3.61 12.43
CA ASP A 278 17.71 -2.20 12.28
C ASP A 278 18.17 -1.84 10.86
N ILE A 279 18.90 -2.73 10.17
CA ILE A 279 19.24 -2.58 8.76
C ILE A 279 17.96 -2.52 7.93
N THR A 280 17.08 -3.53 8.04
CA THR A 280 15.85 -3.60 7.25
C THR A 280 14.94 -2.40 7.48
N LYS A 281 14.73 -1.97 8.74
CA LYS A 281 13.88 -0.82 9.08
C LYS A 281 14.37 0.50 8.47
N ASN A 282 15.69 0.68 8.37
CA ASN A 282 16.30 1.95 7.96
C ASN A 282 16.85 1.94 6.52
N PHE A 283 16.79 0.80 5.82
CA PHE A 283 17.42 0.64 4.52
C PHE A 283 16.86 1.58 3.46
N ALA A 284 15.55 1.84 3.49
CA ALA A 284 14.91 2.75 2.55
C ALA A 284 15.52 4.16 2.57
N TRP A 285 15.85 4.68 3.76
CA TRP A 285 16.51 5.98 3.90
C TRP A 285 17.91 5.99 3.30
N PHE A 286 18.64 4.88 3.42
CA PHE A 286 19.95 4.72 2.81
C PHE A 286 19.85 4.75 1.28
N TYR A 287 18.86 4.07 0.69
CA TYR A 287 18.69 4.01 -0.76
C TYR A 287 18.11 5.29 -1.38
N GLN A 288 17.38 6.09 -0.58
CA GLN A 288 16.66 7.28 -1.07
C GLN A 288 17.58 8.34 -1.70
N SER A 289 18.86 8.42 -1.32
CA SER A 289 19.81 9.34 -1.97
C SER A 289 20.02 9.04 -3.44
N ASP A 290 20.03 7.76 -3.81
CA ASP A 290 20.28 7.32 -5.17
C ASP A 290 19.02 7.46 -6.02
N CYS A 291 17.86 7.12 -5.44
CA CYS A 291 16.56 7.45 -6.02
C CYS A 291 16.43 8.95 -6.33
N ALA A 292 16.80 9.83 -5.40
CA ALA A 292 16.75 11.27 -5.62
C ALA A 292 17.70 11.72 -6.74
N GLN A 293 18.92 11.18 -6.81
CA GLN A 293 19.86 11.48 -7.88
C GLN A 293 19.35 11.02 -9.25
N MET A 294 18.79 9.81 -9.33
CA MET A 294 18.18 9.25 -10.53
C MET A 294 17.02 10.11 -11.01
N LYS A 295 16.06 10.42 -10.14
CA LYS A 295 14.93 11.30 -10.45
C LYS A 295 15.39 12.67 -10.95
N ASN A 296 16.36 13.28 -10.27
CA ASN A 296 16.90 14.60 -10.65
C ASN A 296 17.56 14.59 -12.03
N ARG A 297 18.14 13.47 -12.48
CA ARG A 297 18.65 13.35 -13.86
C ARG A 297 17.52 13.39 -14.87
N LEU A 298 16.44 12.64 -14.63
CA LEU A 298 15.30 12.56 -15.53
C LEU A 298 14.50 13.86 -15.59
N VAL A 299 14.26 14.50 -14.44
CA VAL A 299 13.55 15.79 -14.36
C VAL A 299 14.27 16.89 -15.15
N ARG A 300 15.60 16.87 -15.24
CA ARG A 300 16.37 17.82 -16.08
C ARG A 300 16.15 17.64 -17.58
N LEU A 301 15.69 16.47 -18.01
CA LEU A 301 15.41 16.15 -19.41
C LEU A 301 13.94 16.39 -19.79
N ASP A 302 13.05 16.49 -18.80
CA ASP A 302 11.65 16.84 -18.98
C ASP A 302 11.47 18.35 -19.21
N VAL A 303 11.84 18.80 -20.41
CA VAL A 303 11.73 20.20 -20.85
C VAL A 303 10.28 20.68 -20.84
N GLY A 304 9.34 19.78 -21.16
CA GLY A 304 7.90 20.07 -21.22
C GLY A 304 7.21 20.17 -19.86
N ARG A 305 7.88 19.74 -18.78
CA ARG A 305 7.29 19.61 -17.43
C ARG A 305 6.06 18.72 -17.40
N ILE A 306 6.04 17.68 -18.24
CA ILE A 306 4.94 16.74 -18.38
C ILE A 306 5.23 15.40 -17.68
N GLY A 307 6.34 15.33 -16.93
CA GLY A 307 6.73 14.12 -16.19
C GLY A 307 7.22 12.99 -17.08
N ARG A 308 7.60 13.29 -18.31
CA ARG A 308 7.96 12.30 -19.33
C ARG A 308 9.24 12.69 -20.06
N VAL A 309 10.03 11.70 -20.44
CA VAL A 309 11.26 11.90 -21.23
C VAL A 309 11.28 10.94 -22.42
N PRO A 310 11.74 11.37 -23.62
CA PRO A 310 11.89 10.45 -24.74
C PRO A 310 12.84 9.30 -24.38
N LEU A 311 12.53 8.07 -24.79
CA LEU A 311 13.31 6.88 -24.44
C LEU A 311 14.77 6.99 -24.88
N SER A 312 15.03 7.61 -26.04
CA SER A 312 16.41 7.88 -26.48
C SER A 312 17.18 8.80 -25.54
N LYS A 313 16.54 9.87 -25.03
CA LYS A 313 17.14 10.79 -24.05
C LYS A 313 17.33 10.11 -22.70
N PHE A 314 16.43 9.20 -22.31
CA PHE A 314 16.58 8.36 -21.13
C PHE A 314 17.87 7.52 -21.22
N TYR A 315 18.04 6.71 -22.27
CA TYR A 315 19.25 5.90 -22.43
C TYR A 315 20.54 6.73 -22.55
N GLY A 316 20.45 7.96 -23.07
CA GLY A 316 21.59 8.87 -23.19
C GLY A 316 21.97 9.59 -21.90
N ALA A 317 21.11 9.54 -20.88
CA ALA A 317 21.32 10.28 -19.62
C ALA A 317 22.27 9.59 -18.65
N SER A 318 22.39 8.26 -18.75
CA SER A 318 23.28 7.45 -17.93
C SER A 318 23.56 6.09 -18.56
N GLU A 319 24.75 5.55 -18.31
CA GLU A 319 25.07 4.16 -18.63
C GLU A 319 24.19 3.19 -17.82
N PHE A 320 23.79 3.58 -16.61
CA PHE A 320 22.93 2.79 -15.71
C PHE A 320 21.44 2.73 -16.12
N PHE A 321 21.02 3.57 -17.06
CA PHE A 321 19.68 3.49 -17.65
C PHE A 321 19.76 2.52 -18.83
N GLY A 322 19.56 1.24 -18.52
CA GLY A 322 19.95 0.14 -19.38
C GLY A 322 18.87 -0.93 -19.51
N GLU A 323 17.69 -0.72 -18.93
CA GLU A 323 16.59 -1.68 -19.04
C GLU A 323 16.10 -1.80 -20.49
N SER A 324 15.68 -3.00 -20.90
CA SER A 324 15.14 -3.23 -22.24
C SER A 324 13.76 -2.57 -22.40
N GLU A 325 13.42 -2.16 -23.63
CA GLU A 325 12.10 -1.54 -23.91
C GLU A 325 10.95 -2.46 -23.49
N HIS A 326 11.06 -3.76 -23.78
CA HIS A 326 10.04 -4.74 -23.39
C HIS A 326 9.89 -4.85 -21.87
N TYR A 327 10.99 -4.79 -21.11
CA TYR A 327 10.93 -4.86 -19.65
C TYR A 327 10.37 -3.58 -19.03
N LEU A 328 10.66 -2.41 -19.63
CA LEU A 328 10.07 -1.13 -19.23
C LEU A 328 8.57 -1.08 -19.55
N ASP A 329 8.14 -1.57 -20.72
CA ASP A 329 6.73 -1.65 -21.11
C ASP A 329 5.94 -2.56 -20.16
N ALA A 330 6.46 -3.75 -19.86
CA ALA A 330 5.82 -4.70 -18.95
C ALA A 330 5.55 -4.10 -17.56
N GLN A 331 6.39 -3.16 -17.11
CA GLN A 331 6.25 -2.47 -15.82
C GLN A 331 5.38 -1.21 -15.90
N GLY A 332 4.83 -0.88 -17.06
CA GLY A 332 4.01 0.31 -17.27
C GLY A 332 4.80 1.62 -17.23
N VAL A 333 6.08 1.57 -17.60
CA VAL A 333 6.95 2.74 -17.61
C VAL A 333 6.81 3.56 -18.90
N LEU A 334 6.43 2.92 -20.01
CA LEU A 334 6.43 3.54 -21.32
C LEU A 334 5.06 4.11 -21.72
N ASP A 335 5.12 5.25 -22.41
CA ASP A 335 3.99 5.93 -23.03
C ASP A 335 4.24 6.06 -24.55
N TYR A 336 3.47 5.28 -25.31
CA TYR A 336 3.53 5.26 -26.78
C TYR A 336 2.63 6.31 -27.45
N ALA A 337 1.79 7.01 -26.69
CA ALA A 337 0.81 7.93 -27.24
C ALA A 337 1.38 9.34 -27.48
N VAL A 338 2.49 9.71 -26.84
CA VAL A 338 3.05 11.08 -26.90
C VAL A 338 3.60 11.40 -28.27
N SER A 339 4.25 10.42 -28.90
CA SER A 339 4.83 10.58 -30.22
C SER A 339 4.78 9.27 -30.99
N ALA A 340 4.47 9.36 -32.28
CA ALA A 340 4.57 8.22 -33.19
C ALA A 340 6.03 7.82 -33.48
N ARG A 341 7.03 8.57 -32.99
CA ARG A 341 8.46 8.35 -33.31
C ARG A 341 9.15 7.44 -32.32
N GLU A 342 8.92 7.65 -31.03
CA GLU A 342 9.54 6.90 -29.96
C GLU A 342 8.64 6.91 -28.71
N PRO A 343 8.70 5.86 -27.88
CA PRO A 343 8.04 5.85 -26.58
C PRO A 343 8.68 6.85 -25.63
N TYR A 344 7.89 7.29 -24.65
CA TYR A 344 8.33 8.18 -23.59
C TYR A 344 8.32 7.45 -22.27
N VAL A 345 9.37 7.63 -21.48
CA VAL A 345 9.46 7.13 -20.10
C VAL A 345 8.66 8.05 -19.19
N VAL A 346 7.64 7.51 -18.53
CA VAL A 346 6.88 8.17 -17.48
C VAL A 346 7.73 8.14 -16.20
N ILE A 347 8.29 9.29 -15.83
CA ILE A 347 9.29 9.42 -14.74
C ILE A 347 8.81 8.77 -13.43
N PRO A 348 7.65 9.12 -12.86
CA PRO A 348 7.23 8.53 -11.59
C PRO A 348 7.00 7.01 -11.68
N ASN A 349 6.52 6.50 -12.82
CA ASN A 349 6.37 5.05 -13.03
C ASN A 349 7.73 4.36 -13.09
N TYR A 350 8.72 4.95 -13.77
CA TYR A 350 10.08 4.44 -13.76
C TYR A 350 10.66 4.42 -12.35
N MET A 351 10.54 5.52 -11.59
CA MET A 351 11.04 5.58 -10.22
C MET A 351 10.45 4.47 -9.32
N LEU A 352 9.18 4.10 -9.55
CA LEU A 352 8.49 3.05 -8.81
C LEU A 352 8.53 1.68 -9.50
N ALA A 353 9.25 1.54 -10.60
CA ALA A 353 9.43 0.29 -11.31
C ALA A 353 10.14 -0.74 -10.42
N ALA A 354 9.85 -2.02 -10.63
CA ALA A 354 10.50 -3.12 -9.92
C ALA A 354 12.00 -3.23 -10.23
N SER A 355 12.49 -2.65 -11.34
CA SER A 355 13.93 -2.48 -11.60
C SER A 355 14.61 -1.55 -10.59
N ASN A 356 13.86 -0.64 -9.97
CA ASN A 356 14.33 0.30 -8.95
C ASN A 356 13.95 -0.13 -7.53
N CYS A 357 13.65 -1.43 -7.35
CA CYS A 357 13.54 -2.06 -6.04
C CYS A 357 14.84 -2.81 -5.72
N ILE A 358 15.64 -2.23 -4.83
CA ILE A 358 17.00 -2.68 -4.50
C ILE A 358 17.03 -3.97 -3.65
N VAL A 359 15.95 -4.27 -2.95
CA VAL A 359 15.75 -5.50 -2.18
C VAL A 359 14.46 -6.14 -2.65
N ALA A 360 14.52 -7.42 -3.00
CA ALA A 360 13.35 -8.21 -3.36
C ALA A 360 13.34 -9.51 -2.55
N THR A 361 12.42 -9.62 -1.60
CA THR A 361 12.16 -10.85 -0.84
C THR A 361 10.89 -11.53 -1.36
N SER A 362 10.58 -12.72 -0.83
CA SER A 362 9.31 -13.41 -1.11
C SER A 362 8.07 -12.63 -0.62
N ASP A 363 8.26 -11.70 0.32
CA ASP A 363 7.16 -11.06 1.03
C ASP A 363 7.00 -9.59 0.65
N TYR A 364 8.12 -8.89 0.42
CA TYR A 364 8.14 -7.45 0.17
C TYR A 364 9.31 -7.04 -0.74
N GLN A 365 9.23 -5.81 -1.23
CA GLN A 365 10.30 -5.13 -1.96
C GLN A 365 10.62 -3.79 -1.30
N ILE A 366 11.89 -3.36 -1.29
CA ILE A 366 12.28 -1.99 -0.90
C ILE A 366 12.58 -1.22 -2.18
N CYS A 367 11.80 -0.18 -2.44
CA CYS A 367 11.85 0.58 -3.67
C CYS A 367 12.12 2.06 -3.40
N CYS A 368 12.23 2.87 -4.45
CA CYS A 368 12.23 4.32 -4.28
C CYS A 368 10.91 4.80 -3.66
N ALA A 369 10.98 5.85 -2.83
CA ALA A 369 9.79 6.42 -2.21
C ALA A 369 8.82 6.97 -3.27
N ASN A 370 7.50 6.85 -3.01
CA ASN A 370 6.44 7.43 -3.81
C ASN A 370 6.03 8.81 -3.23
N PRO A 371 6.43 9.94 -3.84
CA PRO A 371 6.11 11.27 -3.32
C PRO A 371 4.61 11.58 -3.35
N CYS A 372 3.85 10.95 -4.26
CA CYS A 372 2.41 11.12 -4.37
C CYS A 372 1.65 10.70 -3.10
N GLU A 373 2.23 9.80 -2.31
CA GLU A 373 1.63 9.40 -1.03
C GLU A 373 1.53 10.56 -0.04
N GLY A 374 2.52 11.46 -0.04
CA GLY A 374 2.49 12.68 0.76
C GLY A 374 1.40 13.64 0.28
N ILE A 375 1.30 13.84 -1.04
CA ILE A 375 0.27 14.68 -1.67
C ILE A 375 -1.13 14.16 -1.31
N LEU A 376 -1.36 12.85 -1.46
CA LEU A 376 -2.63 12.25 -1.09
C LEU A 376 -2.90 12.37 0.42
N GLY A 377 -1.88 12.17 1.26
CA GLY A 377 -1.96 12.37 2.71
C GLY A 377 -2.41 13.78 3.11
N ASP A 378 -1.88 14.81 2.44
CA ASP A 378 -2.27 16.21 2.67
C ASP A 378 -3.75 16.44 2.29
N ILE A 379 -4.21 15.88 1.16
CA ILE A 379 -5.62 15.93 0.75
C ILE A 379 -6.51 15.25 1.81
N GLU A 380 -6.14 14.05 2.25
CA GLU A 380 -6.89 13.28 3.25
C GLU A 380 -7.03 14.01 4.58
N GLN A 381 -5.98 14.69 5.01
CA GLN A 381 -5.97 15.45 6.27
C GLN A 381 -6.96 16.62 6.25
N VAL A 382 -7.18 17.22 5.08
CA VAL A 382 -8.13 18.32 4.88
C VAL A 382 -9.55 17.79 4.66
N VAL A 383 -9.74 16.83 3.74
CA VAL A 383 -11.06 16.31 3.36
C VAL A 383 -11.73 15.53 4.49
N ARG A 384 -10.99 14.63 5.18
CA ARG A 384 -11.48 13.80 6.29
C ARG A 384 -12.76 13.01 5.98
N ALA A 385 -12.92 12.63 4.73
CA ALA A 385 -14.02 11.84 4.19
C ALA A 385 -13.52 11.07 2.96
N SER A 386 -14.24 10.04 2.54
CA SER A 386 -13.91 9.27 1.33
C SER A 386 -14.25 9.98 0.03
N GLU A 387 -15.06 11.02 0.12
CA GLU A 387 -15.56 11.78 -1.02
C GLU A 387 -15.53 13.27 -0.70
N ALA A 388 -15.26 14.10 -1.71
CA ALA A 388 -15.30 15.56 -1.62
C ALA A 388 -16.02 16.16 -2.82
N THR A 389 -16.61 17.35 -2.67
CA THR A 389 -17.24 18.00 -3.83
C THR A 389 -16.19 18.48 -4.84
N VAL A 390 -16.56 18.60 -6.12
CA VAL A 390 -15.64 19.11 -7.17
C VAL A 390 -15.04 20.48 -6.79
N ASN A 391 -15.86 21.41 -6.30
CA ASN A 391 -15.40 22.76 -5.96
C ASN A 391 -14.45 22.76 -4.76
N GLU A 392 -14.76 21.97 -3.74
CA GLU A 392 -13.89 21.78 -2.58
C GLU A 392 -12.53 21.22 -2.99
N MET A 393 -12.51 20.19 -3.84
CA MET A 393 -11.27 19.60 -4.35
C MET A 393 -10.44 20.60 -5.17
N ILE A 394 -11.07 21.42 -6.01
CA ILE A 394 -10.38 22.50 -6.74
C ILE A 394 -9.73 23.47 -5.76
N THR A 395 -10.42 23.89 -4.71
CA THR A 395 -9.89 24.80 -3.69
C THR A 395 -8.71 24.18 -2.97
N ILE A 396 -8.85 22.96 -2.44
CA ILE A 396 -7.80 22.25 -1.70
C ILE A 396 -6.52 22.17 -2.53
N ILE A 397 -6.62 21.71 -3.78
CA ILE A 397 -5.47 21.50 -4.65
C ILE A 397 -4.85 22.82 -5.11
N SER A 398 -5.68 23.86 -5.33
CA SER A 398 -5.16 25.18 -5.73
C SER A 398 -4.42 25.88 -4.59
N ASP A 399 -4.72 25.54 -3.33
CA ASP A 399 -4.03 26.07 -2.15
C ASP A 399 -2.71 25.32 -1.86
N MET A 400 -2.47 24.16 -2.48
CA MET A 400 -1.21 23.45 -2.38
C MET A 400 -0.07 24.19 -3.09
N LEU A 401 1.16 23.97 -2.61
CA LEU A 401 2.35 24.55 -3.23
C LEU A 401 2.66 23.87 -4.56
N ASP A 402 3.03 24.67 -5.54
CA ASP A 402 3.59 24.18 -6.80
C ASP A 402 5.01 23.66 -6.58
N VAL A 403 5.10 22.36 -6.29
CA VAL A 403 6.35 21.62 -6.04
C VAL A 403 7.31 21.60 -7.23
N ASP A 404 6.84 21.98 -8.42
CA ASP A 404 7.66 22.07 -9.64
C ASP A 404 8.31 23.45 -9.84
N THR A 405 7.94 24.44 -9.03
CA THR A 405 8.52 25.78 -9.06
C THR A 405 9.36 26.05 -7.82
N PHE A 406 10.50 26.74 -8.00
CA PHE A 406 11.33 27.21 -6.90
C PHE A 406 10.71 28.40 -6.13
N GLU A 407 9.45 28.72 -6.42
CA GLU A 407 8.72 29.82 -5.80
C GLU A 407 7.58 29.19 -5.00
N ASP A 408 7.40 29.59 -3.72
CA ASP A 408 6.30 29.14 -2.87
C ASP A 408 4.96 29.74 -3.36
N LYS A 409 4.52 29.32 -4.55
CA LYS A 409 3.31 29.79 -5.22
C LYS A 409 2.22 28.72 -5.16
N PRO A 410 0.95 29.12 -4.99
CA PRO A 410 -0.16 28.20 -5.09
C PRO A 410 -0.26 27.61 -6.49
N LEU A 411 -0.66 26.34 -6.57
CA LEU A 411 -0.82 25.61 -7.81
C LEU A 411 -1.92 26.23 -8.68
N LYS A 412 -1.65 26.37 -9.98
CA LYS A 412 -2.62 26.89 -10.95
C LYS A 412 -3.19 25.77 -11.81
N LEU A 413 -4.40 25.34 -11.49
CA LEU A 413 -5.14 24.37 -12.30
C LEU A 413 -5.63 24.99 -13.61
N SER A 414 -5.29 24.34 -14.73
CA SER A 414 -5.83 24.67 -16.06
C SER A 414 -7.33 24.41 -16.14
N ASP A 415 -8.01 25.00 -17.12
CA ASP A 415 -9.44 24.75 -17.31
C ASP A 415 -9.71 23.30 -17.74
N SER A 416 -8.80 22.68 -18.51
CA SER A 416 -8.90 21.27 -18.88
C SER A 416 -8.85 20.32 -17.68
N LEU A 417 -7.99 20.60 -16.67
CA LEU A 417 -7.94 19.82 -15.44
C LEU A 417 -9.22 19.97 -14.62
N LYS A 418 -9.80 21.18 -14.58
CA LYS A 418 -11.08 21.43 -13.91
C LYS A 418 -12.24 20.77 -14.65
N ASP A 419 -12.24 20.77 -15.99
CA ASP A 419 -13.23 20.08 -16.81
C ASP A 419 -13.20 18.57 -16.54
N ARG A 420 -12.02 17.96 -16.47
CA ARG A 420 -11.85 16.54 -16.14
C ARG A 420 -12.35 16.21 -14.74
N LEU A 421 -12.04 17.06 -13.76
CA LEU A 421 -12.56 16.90 -12.40
C LEU A 421 -14.09 17.01 -12.34
N ARG A 422 -14.68 17.96 -13.08
CA ARG A 422 -16.14 18.07 -13.22
C ARG A 422 -16.76 16.81 -13.84
N ALA A 423 -16.18 16.30 -14.92
CA ALA A 423 -16.65 15.08 -15.58
C ALA A 423 -16.62 13.86 -14.64
N MET A 424 -15.56 13.71 -13.82
CA MET A 424 -15.52 12.67 -12.79
C MET A 424 -16.63 12.85 -11.74
N GLY A 425 -16.86 14.09 -11.30
CA GLY A 425 -17.94 14.41 -10.37
C GLY A 425 -19.33 14.08 -10.91
N GLU A 426 -19.58 14.32 -12.21
CA GLU A 426 -20.86 13.99 -12.86
C GLU A 426 -21.18 12.49 -12.82
N MET A 427 -20.16 11.62 -12.83
CA MET A 427 -20.35 10.17 -12.68
C MET A 427 -20.76 9.74 -11.26
N HIS A 428 -20.55 10.61 -10.27
CA HIS A 428 -20.68 10.29 -8.84
C HIS A 428 -21.48 11.36 -8.08
N GLU A 429 -22.59 11.83 -8.66
CA GLU A 429 -23.53 12.76 -7.99
C GLU A 429 -22.88 14.07 -7.52
N GLY A 430 -21.85 14.53 -8.22
CA GLY A 430 -21.08 15.73 -7.90
C GLY A 430 -19.93 15.52 -6.91
N GLN A 431 -19.63 14.28 -6.55
CA GLN A 431 -18.58 13.91 -5.60
C GLN A 431 -17.35 13.32 -6.31
N ILE A 432 -16.17 13.56 -5.74
CA ILE A 432 -14.90 12.97 -6.15
C ILE A 432 -14.49 11.95 -5.11
N ARG A 433 -14.27 10.71 -5.54
CA ARG A 433 -13.82 9.60 -4.68
C ARG A 433 -12.31 9.64 -4.57
N LEU A 434 -11.78 9.82 -3.35
CA LEU A 434 -10.35 10.03 -3.12
C LEU A 434 -9.49 8.80 -3.44
N HIS A 435 -10.06 7.60 -3.30
CA HIS A 435 -9.37 6.31 -3.45
C HIS A 435 -9.80 5.60 -4.72
N SER A 436 -9.88 6.35 -5.81
CA SER A 436 -10.24 5.85 -7.13
C SER A 436 -9.12 6.03 -8.14
N ARG A 437 -9.14 5.18 -9.16
CA ARG A 437 -8.15 5.20 -10.24
C ARG A 437 -8.23 6.49 -11.04
N LEU A 438 -9.43 6.99 -11.36
CA LEU A 438 -9.57 8.25 -12.09
C LEU A 438 -9.06 9.45 -11.28
N PHE A 439 -9.27 9.47 -9.96
CA PHE A 439 -8.70 10.54 -9.14
C PHE A 439 -7.17 10.45 -9.07
N ALA A 440 -6.60 9.25 -8.95
CA ALA A 440 -5.15 9.05 -9.07
C ALA A 440 -4.62 9.46 -10.46
N GLN A 441 -5.38 9.20 -11.54
CA GLN A 441 -5.01 9.59 -12.90
C GLN A 441 -5.03 11.11 -13.03
N TRP A 442 -6.01 11.77 -12.42
CA TRP A 442 -6.06 13.22 -12.35
C TRP A 442 -4.87 13.78 -11.56
N LEU A 443 -4.52 13.21 -10.41
CA LEU A 443 -3.33 13.61 -9.65
C LEU A 443 -2.03 13.42 -10.44
N HIS A 444 -1.91 12.36 -11.24
CA HIS A 444 -0.79 12.19 -12.17
C HIS A 444 -0.66 13.39 -13.12
N TYR A 445 -1.76 13.90 -13.66
CA TYR A 445 -1.74 15.04 -14.57
C TYR A 445 -1.58 16.40 -13.86
N VAL A 446 -1.97 16.49 -12.58
CA VAL A 446 -1.75 17.69 -11.75
C VAL A 446 -0.30 17.76 -11.26
N PHE A 447 0.30 16.63 -10.89
CA PHE A 447 1.66 16.50 -10.35
C PHE A 447 2.49 15.48 -11.16
N PRO A 448 2.85 15.79 -12.41
CA PRO A 448 3.35 14.81 -13.38
C PRO A 448 4.71 14.20 -13.04
N ARG A 449 5.52 14.84 -12.20
CA ARG A 449 6.82 14.31 -11.75
C ARG A 449 6.76 13.55 -10.43
N GLU A 450 5.60 13.56 -9.79
CA GLU A 450 5.40 13.08 -8.43
C GLU A 450 4.44 11.91 -8.36
N CYS A 451 3.33 12.02 -9.06
CA CYS A 451 2.27 11.03 -9.05
C CYS A 451 2.42 10.05 -10.22
N PRO A 452 2.51 8.73 -9.98
CA PRO A 452 2.59 7.74 -11.05
C PRO A 452 1.26 7.66 -11.81
N PHE A 453 1.34 7.33 -13.09
CA PHE A 453 0.18 7.03 -13.91
C PHE A 453 -0.44 5.70 -13.45
N PRO A 454 -1.74 5.69 -13.08
CA PRO A 454 -2.39 4.49 -12.58
C PRO A 454 -2.90 3.62 -13.73
N HIS A 455 -2.11 2.59 -14.04
CA HIS A 455 -2.51 1.53 -14.95
C HIS A 455 -3.70 0.74 -14.41
N LYS A 456 -4.46 0.10 -15.31
CA LYS A 456 -5.59 -0.76 -14.91
C LYS A 456 -5.07 -1.96 -14.14
N SER A 457 -5.88 -2.44 -13.21
CA SER A 457 -5.56 -3.64 -12.45
C SER A 457 -5.24 -4.82 -13.38
N GLY A 458 -4.04 -5.38 -13.27
CA GLY A 458 -3.61 -6.52 -14.07
C GLY A 458 -3.14 -6.20 -15.50
N SER A 459 -3.00 -4.92 -15.88
CA SER A 459 -2.43 -4.55 -17.18
C SER A 459 -0.91 -4.46 -17.19
N ILE A 460 -0.28 -4.46 -16.00
CA ILE A 460 1.18 -4.38 -15.85
C ILE A 460 1.69 -5.50 -14.95
N ASN A 461 2.97 -5.82 -15.10
CA ASN A 461 3.67 -6.86 -14.37
C ASN A 461 4.96 -6.33 -13.72
N MET A 462 4.89 -6.08 -12.42
CA MET A 462 6.01 -5.53 -11.63
C MET A 462 6.92 -6.64 -11.09
N VAL A 463 7.54 -7.40 -11.99
CA VAL A 463 8.55 -8.41 -11.64
C VAL A 463 9.91 -7.74 -11.50
N SER A 464 10.67 -8.09 -10.46
CA SER A 464 12.02 -7.54 -10.28
C SER A 464 12.99 -8.09 -11.34
N ALA A 465 14.12 -7.41 -11.53
CA ALA A 465 15.18 -7.88 -12.43
C ALA A 465 15.70 -9.27 -12.05
N MET A 466 15.67 -9.60 -10.75
CA MET A 466 16.11 -10.88 -10.20
C MET A 466 15.04 -11.98 -10.29
N GLU A 467 13.88 -11.70 -10.85
CA GLU A 467 12.77 -12.66 -11.03
C GLU A 467 12.30 -12.73 -12.48
N TYR A 468 12.68 -11.75 -13.30
CA TYR A 468 12.27 -11.64 -14.68
C TYR A 468 13.00 -12.66 -15.56
N THR A 469 12.24 -13.47 -16.30
CA THR A 469 12.82 -14.55 -17.13
C THR A 469 13.26 -14.09 -18.52
N GLY A 470 12.82 -12.90 -18.94
CA GLY A 470 13.18 -12.30 -20.23
C GLY A 470 14.49 -11.52 -20.17
N VAL A 471 14.68 -10.63 -21.14
CA VAL A 471 15.86 -9.75 -21.21
C VAL A 471 15.60 -8.50 -20.38
N VAL A 472 16.34 -8.35 -19.28
CA VAL A 472 16.25 -7.18 -18.39
C VAL A 472 16.98 -5.98 -18.99
N GLU A 473 18.18 -6.18 -19.53
CA GLU A 473 19.03 -5.10 -20.05
C GLU A 473 19.05 -5.05 -21.58
N VAL A 474 18.97 -3.84 -22.15
CA VAL A 474 19.17 -3.59 -23.57
C VAL A 474 20.60 -3.94 -23.98
N GLN A 475 20.76 -4.54 -25.17
CA GLN A 475 22.09 -4.83 -25.68
C GLN A 475 22.86 -3.53 -25.97
N LEU A 476 24.17 -3.50 -25.68
CA LEU A 476 25.00 -2.31 -25.89
C LEU A 476 24.97 -1.79 -27.35
N GLU A 477 24.96 -2.71 -28.32
CA GLU A 477 24.87 -2.36 -29.74
C GLU A 477 23.52 -1.72 -30.07
N GLU A 478 22.43 -2.29 -29.58
CA GLU A 478 21.07 -1.77 -29.74
C GLU A 478 20.92 -0.38 -29.09
N LYS A 479 21.42 -0.22 -27.86
CA LYS A 479 21.49 1.09 -27.18
C LYS A 479 22.26 2.11 -28.00
N ALA A 480 23.42 1.74 -28.54
CA ALA A 480 24.21 2.62 -29.41
C ALA A 480 23.47 3.01 -30.69
N HIS A 481 22.74 2.07 -31.31
CA HIS A 481 21.91 2.34 -32.48
C HIS A 481 20.78 3.33 -32.17
N LEU A 482 20.07 3.17 -31.05
CA LEU A 482 19.02 4.09 -30.61
C LEU A 482 19.57 5.51 -30.37
N LEU A 483 20.72 5.62 -29.70
CA LEU A 483 21.37 6.91 -29.46
C LEU A 483 21.85 7.59 -30.75
N ALA A 484 22.40 6.81 -31.69
CA ALA A 484 22.83 7.33 -32.99
C ALA A 484 21.64 7.82 -33.83
N ALA A 485 20.53 7.09 -33.81
CA ALA A 485 19.29 7.49 -34.49
C ALA A 485 18.75 8.82 -33.94
N ALA A 486 18.76 8.99 -32.61
CA ALA A 486 18.31 10.21 -31.96
C ALA A 486 19.22 11.42 -32.25
N ALA A 487 20.54 11.22 -32.28
CA ALA A 487 21.50 12.29 -32.59
C ALA A 487 21.39 12.80 -34.04
N GLY A 488 20.92 11.96 -34.97
CA GLY A 488 20.69 12.33 -36.37
C GLY A 488 19.40 13.13 -36.61
N MET A 489 18.54 13.28 -35.60
CA MET A 489 17.28 14.01 -35.73
C MET A 489 17.44 15.44 -35.19
N PRO A 490 16.96 16.47 -35.91
CA PRO A 490 16.89 17.80 -35.35
C PRO A 490 15.99 17.77 -34.12
N ASP A 491 16.43 18.38 -33.01
CA ASP A 491 15.63 18.71 -31.83
C ASP A 491 14.59 19.75 -32.28
N LYS A 492 13.62 19.29 -33.08
CA LYS A 492 12.36 19.99 -33.24
C LYS A 492 11.78 19.96 -31.85
N ARG A 493 12.04 21.04 -31.12
CA ARG A 493 11.24 21.44 -29.97
C ARG A 493 9.79 21.10 -30.30
N LEU A 494 9.09 20.59 -29.31
CA LEU A 494 7.67 20.21 -29.35
C LEU A 494 6.76 21.43 -29.58
N ASP A 495 7.16 22.35 -30.45
CA ASP A 495 6.53 23.62 -30.76
C ASP A 495 5.42 23.45 -31.82
N ASN A 496 5.40 22.34 -32.57
CA ASN A 496 4.50 22.12 -33.72
C ASN A 496 3.56 20.91 -33.64
N GLU A 497 3.82 19.94 -32.76
CA GLU A 497 2.81 18.95 -32.38
C GLU A 497 2.15 19.50 -31.12
N VAL A 498 0.84 19.76 -31.17
CA VAL A 498 0.08 20.01 -29.95
C VAL A 498 0.26 18.76 -29.11
N LEU A 499 1.18 18.82 -28.14
CA LEU A 499 1.38 17.77 -27.16
C LEU A 499 0.04 17.58 -26.46
N ASP A 500 -0.68 16.54 -26.84
CA ASP A 500 -1.81 16.07 -26.07
C ASP A 500 -1.25 15.40 -24.81
N TRP A 501 -0.86 16.24 -23.85
CA TRP A 501 -0.20 15.83 -22.62
C TRP A 501 -1.10 14.97 -21.72
N MET A 502 -2.42 14.87 -22.04
CA MET A 502 -3.39 13.98 -21.40
C MET A 502 -3.86 12.83 -22.32
N ASN A 503 -3.10 12.51 -23.37
CA ASN A 503 -3.40 11.46 -24.36
C ASN A 503 -3.68 10.05 -23.80
N GLN A 504 -3.10 9.69 -22.65
CA GLN A 504 -3.34 8.41 -21.97
C GLN A 504 -4.55 8.44 -21.02
N TRP A 505 -5.33 9.52 -21.01
CA TRP A 505 -6.55 9.59 -20.20
C TRP A 505 -7.51 8.46 -20.60
N ASP A 506 -8.02 7.76 -19.59
CA ASP A 506 -8.91 6.62 -19.79
C ASP A 506 -9.98 6.64 -18.69
N ASP A 507 -11.23 6.79 -19.13
CA ASP A 507 -12.42 6.99 -18.30
C ASP A 507 -12.85 5.71 -17.54
N HIS A 508 -12.05 4.65 -17.54
CA HIS A 508 -12.35 3.42 -16.82
C HIS A 508 -12.11 3.60 -15.32
N GLU A 509 -13.18 3.61 -14.54
CA GLU A 509 -13.09 3.77 -13.09
C GLU A 509 -12.85 2.43 -12.37
N GLU A 510 -11.82 2.41 -11.52
CA GLU A 510 -11.55 1.33 -10.58
C GLU A 510 -11.44 1.92 -9.17
N PHE A 511 -11.91 1.19 -8.17
CA PHE A 511 -11.87 1.62 -6.78
C PHE A 511 -10.78 0.88 -6.01
N LEU A 512 -9.80 1.65 -5.51
CA LEU A 512 -8.67 1.16 -4.71
C LEU A 512 -9.12 0.77 -3.30
N ALA A 513 -10.16 1.43 -2.80
CA ALA A 513 -10.84 1.12 -1.55
C ALA A 513 -12.28 0.64 -1.78
N GLY A 514 -12.90 0.07 -0.75
CA GLY A 514 -14.24 -0.52 -0.79
C GLY A 514 -15.38 0.47 -0.85
N TYR A 515 -15.45 1.29 -1.90
CA TYR A 515 -16.62 2.13 -2.12
C TYR A 515 -17.85 1.24 -2.31
N ARG A 516 -18.95 1.63 -1.69
CA ARG A 516 -20.25 1.04 -2.01
C ARG A 516 -20.50 1.33 -3.49
N SER A 517 -20.40 0.30 -4.31
CA SER A 517 -20.96 0.34 -5.65
C SER A 517 -22.46 0.62 -5.47
N PRO A 518 -23.09 1.54 -6.22
CA PRO A 518 -24.52 1.69 -6.25
C PRO A 518 -25.14 0.47 -6.98
N SER A 519 -24.91 -0.73 -6.46
CA SER A 519 -25.52 -1.96 -6.91
C SER A 519 -26.72 -2.23 -6.02
N GLY A 520 -27.90 -2.04 -6.59
CA GLY A 520 -29.18 -2.31 -5.95
C GLY A 520 -30.21 -1.30 -6.42
N PHE A 521 -30.96 -1.67 -7.47
CA PHE A 521 -32.18 -1.04 -7.94
C PHE A 521 -32.71 0.07 -7.00
N SER A 522 -32.59 1.32 -7.41
CA SER A 522 -33.22 2.44 -6.70
C SER A 522 -34.66 2.07 -6.37
N PHE A 523 -35.08 2.26 -5.12
CA PHE A 523 -36.46 1.99 -4.68
C PHE A 523 -37.50 2.68 -5.59
N ARG A 524 -37.11 3.76 -6.30
CA ARG A 524 -37.90 4.41 -7.34
C ARG A 524 -38.17 3.51 -8.55
N HIS A 525 -37.20 2.69 -8.99
CA HIS A 525 -37.39 1.73 -10.07
C HIS A 525 -38.27 0.55 -9.65
N ILE A 526 -38.18 0.09 -8.39
CA ILE A 526 -39.10 -0.92 -7.86
C ILE A 526 -40.52 -0.35 -7.78
N ILE A 527 -40.70 0.87 -7.29
CA ILE A 527 -42.01 1.54 -7.26
C ILE A 527 -42.57 1.73 -8.68
N LEU A 528 -41.74 2.11 -9.65
CA LEU A 528 -42.17 2.28 -11.04
C LEU A 528 -42.55 0.96 -11.71
N VAL A 529 -41.80 -0.12 -11.46
CA VAL A 529 -42.10 -1.46 -12.00
C VAL A 529 -43.35 -2.04 -11.32
N VAL A 530 -43.44 -1.98 -9.98
CA VAL A 530 -44.60 -2.45 -9.22
C VAL A 530 -45.85 -1.61 -9.55
N GLY A 531 -45.70 -0.29 -9.67
CA GLY A 531 -46.76 0.62 -10.10
C GLY A 531 -47.23 0.33 -11.53
N GLY A 532 -46.31 0.08 -12.46
CA GLY A 532 -46.64 -0.31 -13.84
C GLY A 532 -47.39 -1.64 -13.91
N VAL A 533 -46.97 -2.64 -13.14
CA VAL A 533 -47.64 -3.95 -13.07
C VAL A 533 -49.04 -3.83 -12.48
N LEU A 534 -49.25 -3.01 -11.44
CA LEU A 534 -50.58 -2.76 -10.86
C LEU A 534 -51.53 -2.08 -11.85
N VAL A 535 -51.06 -1.11 -12.64
CA VAL A 535 -51.88 -0.45 -13.67
C VAL A 535 -52.30 -1.43 -14.77
N VAL A 536 -51.39 -2.32 -15.19
CA VAL A 536 -51.71 -3.37 -16.18
C VAL A 536 -52.71 -4.39 -15.63
N LEU A 537 -52.59 -4.78 -14.36
CA LEU A 537 -53.53 -5.71 -13.72
C LEU A 537 -54.92 -5.10 -13.51
N ILE A 538 -55.01 -3.81 -13.17
CA ILE A 538 -56.27 -3.09 -13.05
C ILE A 538 -56.91 -2.88 -14.43
N GLY A 539 -56.11 -2.59 -15.46
CA GLY A 539 -56.59 -2.48 -16.85
C GLY A 539 -57.09 -3.80 -17.43
N ALA A 540 -56.43 -4.92 -17.12
CA ALA A 540 -56.85 -6.26 -17.55
C ALA A 540 -58.08 -6.79 -16.78
N GLY A 541 -58.25 -6.39 -15.51
CA GLY A 541 -59.41 -6.73 -14.70
C GLY A 541 -60.69 -5.98 -15.11
N GLY A 542 -60.57 -4.75 -15.60
CA GLY A 542 -61.70 -3.94 -16.07
C GLY A 542 -62.33 -4.45 -17.37
N TRP A 543 -61.58 -5.16 -18.21
CA TRP A 543 -62.05 -5.59 -19.53
C TRP A 543 -62.89 -6.89 -19.52
N ARG A 544 -62.90 -7.62 -18.40
CA ARG A 544 -63.64 -8.89 -18.27
C ARG A 544 -65.06 -8.77 -17.73
N SER A 545 -65.49 -7.58 -17.31
CA SER A 545 -66.81 -7.37 -16.68
C SER A 545 -67.92 -6.91 -17.65
N GLN A 546 -67.59 -6.59 -18.92
CA GLN A 546 -68.51 -5.91 -19.82
C GLN A 546 -68.83 -6.65 -21.13
N SER A 547 -68.81 -7.99 -21.14
CA SER A 547 -69.19 -8.79 -22.33
C SER A 547 -70.38 -9.73 -22.14
N GLN A 548 -71.07 -9.70 -21.00
CA GLN A 548 -72.19 -10.60 -20.71
C GLN A 548 -73.55 -9.89 -20.74
N GLN A 549 -73.87 -9.20 -21.83
CA GLN A 549 -75.26 -8.81 -22.15
C GLN A 549 -75.36 -8.38 -23.62
N ARG A 550 -75.59 -9.34 -24.53
CA ARG A 550 -76.39 -9.18 -25.77
C ARG A 550 -76.41 -10.45 -26.63
N GLU A 551 -77.39 -11.30 -26.35
CA GLU A 551 -78.16 -12.04 -27.36
C GLU A 551 -79.63 -11.72 -26.99
N THR A 552 -80.51 -11.21 -27.83
CA THR A 552 -80.92 -11.63 -29.17
C THR A 552 -81.76 -10.48 -29.76
N ILE A 553 -81.72 -10.26 -31.08
CA ILE A 553 -82.90 -10.28 -31.96
C ILE A 553 -82.46 -9.93 -33.39
N SER A 554 -82.92 -10.81 -34.26
CA SER A 554 -82.87 -10.97 -35.70
C SER A 554 -83.30 -9.77 -36.56
N ALA A 555 -82.83 -9.83 -37.82
CA ALA A 555 -83.41 -9.32 -39.06
C ALA A 555 -83.22 -7.80 -39.31
N SER A 556 -82.94 -7.31 -40.52
CA SER A 556 -82.75 -7.89 -41.85
C SER A 556 -82.55 -6.68 -42.79
N SER A 557 -81.78 -6.92 -43.86
CA SER A 557 -81.89 -6.24 -45.16
C SER A 557 -81.23 -4.86 -45.30
N LYS A 558 -80.29 -4.83 -46.27
CA LYS A 558 -80.13 -3.84 -47.36
C LYS A 558 -79.83 -2.41 -46.90
N SER A 559 -78.92 -1.63 -47.47
CA SER A 559 -78.12 -1.69 -48.69
C SER A 559 -77.51 -0.29 -48.84
N LEU A 560 -76.41 -0.18 -49.59
CA LEU A 560 -76.02 0.99 -50.39
C LEU A 560 -75.43 2.24 -49.66
N TRP A 561 -74.15 2.51 -50.01
CA TRP A 561 -73.42 3.79 -50.21
C TRP A 561 -73.49 4.87 -49.12
N VAL A 562 -72.39 5.48 -48.69
CA VAL A 562 -71.26 6.07 -49.45
C VAL A 562 -69.94 5.79 -48.76
#